data_AF-A0A2N5CBE8-F1
#
_entry.id   AF-A0A2N5CBE8-F1
#
_cell.length_a   1.000
_cell.length_b   1.000
_cell.length_c   1.000
_cell.angle_alpha   90.00
_cell.angle_beta   90.00
_cell.angle_gamma   90.00
#
_symmetry.space_group_name_H-M   'P 1'
#
loop_
_entity.id
_entity.type
_entity.pdbx_description
1 polymer ?
#
loop_
_entity_poly.entity_id
_entity_poly.type
_entity_poly.pdbx_seq_one_letter_code
_entity_poly.pdbx_strand_id
1 'polypeptide(L)' 'MLTLSEELTKLGRAEAHVLEASRRIESQRALVTSMAAKSGERVRAETLLSTMQATLNQFTFHRDAILENIERLRRKHTE' A
#
# COMPACT_ATOMS: atom_id res chain seq x y z
N MET A 1 20.88 -13.16 -9.60
CA MET A 1 21.03 -12.61 -8.25
C MET A 1 20.44 -11.22 -8.27
N LEU A 2 19.48 -10.90 -7.39
CA LEU A 2 19.02 -9.52 -7.21
C LEU A 2 20.12 -8.74 -6.48
N THR A 3 20.44 -7.55 -6.99
CA THR A 3 21.43 -6.66 -6.38
C THR A 3 20.76 -5.75 -5.34
N LEU A 4 21.52 -5.29 -4.35
CA LEU A 4 21.03 -4.35 -3.34
C LEU A 4 20.41 -3.09 -3.97
N SER A 5 20.98 -2.60 -5.07
CA SER A 5 20.49 -1.43 -5.82
C SER A 5 19.10 -1.66 -6.42
N GLU A 6 18.83 -2.85 -6.95
CA GLU A 6 17.52 -3.20 -7.51
C GLU A 6 16.45 -3.26 -6.42
N GLU A 7 16.74 -3.85 -5.26
CA GLU A 7 15.79 -3.91 -4.15
C GLU A 7 15.50 -2.51 -3.57
N LEU A 8 16.50 -1.62 -3.49
CA LEU A 8 16.27 -0.22 -3.10
C LEU A 8 15.36 0.53 -4.09
N THR A 9 15.52 0.26 -5.39
CA THR A 9 14.63 0.83 -6.42
C THR A 9 13.20 0.31 -6.27
N LYS A 10 13.03 -1.00 -5.99
CA LYS A 10 11.72 -1.59 -5.72
C LYS A 10 11.09 -1.00 -4.46
N LEU A 11 11.89 -0.77 -3.41
CA LEU A 11 11.42 -0.16 -2.16
C LEU A 11 10.82 1.22 -2.43
N GLY A 12 11.53 2.10 -3.16
CA GLY A 12 11.02 3.42 -3.49
C GLY A 12 9.71 3.38 -4.29
N ARG A 13 9.54 2.41 -5.19
CA ARG A 13 8.26 2.19 -5.90
C ARG A 13 7.16 1.70 -4.97
N ALA A 14 7.46 0.75 -4.08
CA ALA A 14 6.50 0.24 -3.11
C ALA A 14 6.03 1.33 -2.14
N GLU A 15 6.93 2.19 -1.66
CA GLU A 15 6.59 3.35 -0.84
C GLU A 15 5.68 4.33 -1.58
N ALA A 16 5.96 4.61 -2.86
CA ALA A 16 5.10 5.45 -3.69
C ALA A 16 3.69 4.87 -3.84
N HIS A 17 3.56 3.56 -4.07
CA HIS A 17 2.26 2.89 -4.15
C HIS A 17 1.48 2.93 -2.82
N VAL A 18 2.15 2.71 -1.69
CA VAL A 18 1.53 2.81 -0.35
C VAL A 18 1.02 4.23 -0.12
N LEU A 19 1.83 5.24 -0.45
CA LEU A 19 1.47 6.65 -0.28
C LEU A 19 0.28 7.05 -1.18
N GLU A 20 0.31 6.68 -2.46
CA GLU A 20 -0.79 6.96 -3.39
C GLU A 20 -2.08 6.28 -2.95
N ALA A 21 -2.02 4.98 -2.61
CA ALA A 21 -3.19 4.23 -2.16
C ALA A 21 -3.78 4.84 -0.89
N SER A 22 -2.94 5.25 0.07
CA SER A 22 -3.37 5.90 1.30
C SER A 22 -4.11 7.22 1.02
N ARG A 23 -3.57 8.09 0.17
CA ARG A 23 -4.24 9.34 -0.24
C ARG A 23 -5.57 9.08 -0.93
N ARG A 24 -5.61 8.08 -1.84
CA ARG A 24 -6.85 7.74 -2.55
C ARG A 24 -7.92 7.22 -1.59
N ILE A 25 -7.56 6.39 -0.62
CA ILE A 25 -8.47 5.91 0.43
C ILE A 25 -9.00 7.09 1.26
N GLU A 26 -8.15 8.03 1.65
CA GLU A 26 -8.56 9.22 2.39
C GLU A 26 -9.58 10.06 1.60
N SER A 27 -9.30 10.35 0.33
CA SER A 27 -10.23 11.06 -0.54
C SER A 27 -11.56 10.32 -0.71
N GLN A 28 -11.54 8.99 -0.90
CA GLN A 28 -12.76 8.20 -1.02
C GLN A 28 -13.55 8.15 0.29
N ARG A 29 -12.87 8.10 1.44
CA ARG A 29 -13.52 8.15 2.75
C ARG A 29 -14.26 9.49 2.95
N ALA A 30 -13.66 10.60 2.53
CA ALA A 30 -14.31 11.90 2.57
C ALA A 30 -15.57 11.94 1.69
N LEU A 31 -15.48 11.41 0.46
CA LEU A 31 -16.63 11.30 -0.45
C LEU A 31 -17.75 10.45 0.16
N VAL A 32 -17.45 9.24 0.65
CA VAL A 32 -18.42 8.35 1.30
C VAL A 32 -19.11 9.02 2.48
N THR A 33 -18.36 9.79 3.28
CA THR A 33 -18.91 10.50 4.44
C THR A 33 -19.90 11.59 4.03
N SER A 34 -19.70 12.22 2.87
CA SER A 34 -20.61 13.23 2.32
C SER A 34 -21.91 12.65 1.74
N MET A 35 -21.98 11.33 1.52
CA MET A 35 -23.15 10.68 0.95
C MET A 35 -24.29 10.54 1.96
N ALA A 36 -25.53 10.60 1.44
CA ALA A 36 -26.74 10.39 2.23
C ALA A 36 -26.68 9.06 3.00
N ALA A 37 -26.95 9.14 4.30
CA ALA A 37 -26.96 7.98 5.18
C ALA A 37 -27.99 6.94 4.70
N LYS A 38 -27.62 5.65 4.77
CA LYS A 38 -28.46 4.50 4.39
C LYS A 38 -28.88 4.46 2.91
N SER A 39 -28.26 5.25 2.03
CA SER A 39 -28.41 5.08 0.58
C SER A 39 -27.70 3.80 0.12
N GLY A 40 -28.30 3.08 -0.84
CA GLY A 40 -27.67 1.88 -1.42
C GLY A 40 -26.36 2.18 -2.17
N GLU A 41 -26.15 3.42 -2.60
CA GLU A 41 -24.87 3.87 -3.16
C GLU A 41 -23.79 3.99 -2.09
N ARG A 42 -24.11 4.55 -0.92
CA ARG A 42 -23.16 4.64 0.20
C ARG A 42 -22.68 3.27 0.64
N VAL A 43 -23.57 2.28 0.75
CA VAL A 43 -23.19 0.90 1.11
C VAL A 43 -22.22 0.29 0.08
N ARG A 44 -22.46 0.52 -1.21
CA ARG A 44 -21.55 0.07 -2.29
C ARG A 44 -20.20 0.78 -2.22
N ALA A 45 -20.19 2.08 -1.94
CA ALA A 45 -18.97 2.85 -1.79
C ALA A 45 -18.17 2.45 -0.54
N GLU A 46 -18.83 2.15 0.58
CA GLU A 46 -18.20 1.59 1.79
C GLU A 46 -17.58 0.21 1.52
N THR A 47 -18.26 -0.64 0.76
CA THR A 47 -17.71 -1.94 0.32
C THR A 47 -16.45 -1.74 -0.52
N LEU A 48 -16.48 -0.83 -1.51
CA LEU A 48 -15.31 -0.51 -2.32
C LEU A 48 -14.16 0.03 -1.47
N LEU A 49 -14.45 0.92 -0.51
CA LEU A 49 -13.46 1.47 0.41
C LEU A 49 -12.80 0.37 1.25
N SER A 50 -13.55 -0.64 1.67
CA SER A 50 -13.02 -1.84 2.35
C SER A 50 -12.07 -2.63 1.45
N THR A 51 -12.42 -2.85 0.18
CA THR A 51 -11.52 -3.48 -0.80
C THR A 51 -10.24 -2.68 -0.99
N MET A 52 -10.34 -1.35 -1.11
CA MET A 52 -9.17 -0.48 -1.22
C MET A 52 -8.26 -0.59 0.02
N GLN A 53 -8.84 -0.65 1.21
CA GLN A 53 -8.09 -0.85 2.46
C GLN A 53 -7.36 -2.21 2.47
N ALA A 54 -8.01 -3.27 1.99
CA ALA A 54 -7.37 -4.57 1.84
C ALA A 54 -6.20 -4.52 0.83
N THR A 55 -6.35 -3.79 -0.28
CA THR A 55 -5.27 -3.56 -1.25
C THR A 55 -4.10 -2.78 -0.64
N LEU A 56 -4.35 -1.74 0.17
CA LEU A 56 -3.30 -1.01 0.89
C LEU A 56 -2.51 -1.93 1.83
N ASN A 57 -3.20 -2.86 2.51
CA ASN A 57 -2.53 -3.84 3.36
C ASN A 57 -1.59 -4.75 2.52
N GLN A 58 -2.00 -5.14 1.31
CA GLN A 58 -1.15 -5.91 0.39
C GLN A 58 0.08 -5.12 -0.09
N PHE A 59 -0.06 -3.82 -0.38
CA PHE A 59 1.09 -2.97 -0.70
C PHE A 59 2.06 -2.83 0.47
N THR A 60 1.53 -2.71 1.69
CA THR A 60 2.33 -2.64 2.92
C THR A 60 3.11 -3.94 3.12
N PHE A 61 2.43 -5.08 3.00
CA PHE A 61 3.07 -6.40 3.08
C PHE A 61 4.17 -6.58 2.01
N HIS A 62 3.91 -6.15 0.78
CA HIS A 62 4.91 -6.20 -0.29
C HIS A 62 6.14 -5.33 0.01
N ARG A 63 5.95 -4.11 0.54
CA ARG A 63 7.03 -3.22 0.98
C ARG A 63 7.89 -3.90 2.05
N ASP A 64 7.25 -4.53 3.03
CA ASP A 64 7.95 -5.19 4.14
C ASP A 64 8.80 -6.37 3.66
N ALA A 65 8.30 -7.17 2.72
CA ALA A 65 9.07 -8.22 2.08
C ALA A 65 10.33 -7.70 1.34
N ILE A 66 10.26 -6.51 0.73
CA ILE A 66 11.43 -5.86 0.11
C ILE A 66 12.43 -5.41 1.17
N LEU A 67 11.96 -4.82 2.29
CA LEU A 67 12.83 -4.42 3.39
C LEU A 67 13.60 -5.63 3.97
N GLU A 68 12.92 -6.74 4.19
CA GLU A 68 13.55 -8.00 4.64
C GLU A 68 14.63 -8.49 3.64
N ASN A 69 14.38 -8.37 2.33
CA ASN A 69 15.38 -8.70 1.32
C ASN A 69 16.61 -7.81 1.41
N ILE A 70 16.41 -6.49 1.55
CA ILE A 70 17.48 -5.51 1.68
C ILE A 70 18.35 -5.82 2.90
N GLU A 71 17.73 -6.12 4.05
CA GLU A 71 18.45 -6.48 5.27
C GLU A 71 19.27 -7.77 5.10
N ARG A 72 18.72 -8.79 4.42
CA ARG A 72 19.46 -10.01 4.11
C ARG A 72 20.65 -9.74 3.19
N LEU A 73 20.48 -8.91 2.16
CA LEU A 73 21.57 -8.56 1.24
C LEU A 73 22.67 -7.75 1.94
N ARG A 74 22.31 -6.78 2.78
CA ARG A 74 23.29 -5.99 3.55
C ARG A 74 24.16 -6.85 4.46
N ARG A 75 23.57 -7.81 5.17
CA ARG A 75 24.33 -8.75 6.03
C ARG A 75 25.35 -9.56 5.23
N LYS A 76 24.93 -10.12 4.09
CA LYS A 76 25.82 -10.89 3.19
C LYS A 76 26.99 -10.09 2.60
N HIS A 77 26.90 -8.77 2.55
CA HIS A 77 27.98 -7.90 2.08
C HIS A 77 28.93 -7.43 3.19
N THR A 78 28.58 -7.68 4.45
CA THR A 78 29.37 -7.26 5.63
C THR A 78 30.17 -8.44 6.23
N GLU A 79 29.88 -9.67 5.78
CA GLU A 79 30.61 -10.92 6.08
C GLU A 79 31.70 -11.17 5.03
#